data_AF-A0A921GAL5-F1
#
_entry.id   AF-A0A921GAL5-F1
#
_cell.length_a   1.000
_cell.length_b   1.000
_cell.length_c   1.000
_cell.angle_alpha   90.00
_cell.angle_beta   90.00
_cell.angle_gamma   90.00
#
_symmetry.space_group_name_H-M   'P 1'
#
loop_
_entity.id
_entity.type
_entity.pdbx_description
1 polymer ?
#
loop_
_entity_poly.entity_id
_entity_poly.type
_entity_poly.pdbx_seq_one_letter_code
_entity_poly.pdbx_strand_id
1 'polypeptide(L)'
;LEEYTADEIAYRKYIKRNGNVEGVYAYESAAYHAGIIEEQPEMEYIFTNMVQSEDSVKVKIADRSFRVRKAKFPVTQENQNMHTALNLLMYAAENPEKVEAVQEWMEENGMTKQRLWLFVKAYPLSTAKGIEMVFG
;
A
#
# COMPACT_ATOMS: atom_id res chain seq x y z
N LEU A 1 -5.00 30.93 2.08
CA LEU A 1 -5.52 29.57 1.79
C LEU A 1 -4.33 28.66 1.96
N GLU A 2 -4.35 27.72 2.90
CA GLU A 2 -3.29 26.70 2.95
C GLU A 2 -3.33 25.92 1.62
N GLU A 3 -2.23 25.96 0.88
CA GLU A 3 -2.06 25.12 -0.29
C GLU A 3 -1.73 23.71 0.21
N TYR A 4 -2.72 22.82 0.15
CA TYR A 4 -2.50 21.41 0.45
C TYR A 4 -1.69 20.75 -0.66
N THR A 5 -0.70 19.94 -0.28
CA THR A 5 0.07 19.15 -1.24
C THR A 5 -0.82 18.09 -1.91
N ALA A 6 -0.38 17.57 -3.05
CA ALA A 6 -1.07 16.46 -3.71
C ALA A 6 -1.20 15.24 -2.78
N ASP A 7 -0.20 14.97 -1.94
CA ASP A 7 -0.24 13.90 -0.94
C ASP A 7 -1.30 14.15 0.12
N GLU A 8 -1.38 15.36 0.67
CA GLU A 8 -2.40 15.70 1.67
C GLU A 8 -3.81 15.58 1.11
N ILE A 9 -4.02 16.00 -0.13
CA ILE A 9 -5.31 15.86 -0.82
C ILE A 9 -5.63 14.39 -1.06
N ALA A 10 -4.68 13.61 -1.58
CA ALA A 10 -4.85 12.18 -1.81
C ALA A 10 -5.16 11.43 -0.51
N TYR A 11 -4.41 11.71 0.54
CA TYR A 11 -4.57 11.14 1.86
C TYR A 11 -5.97 11.42 2.43
N ARG A 12 -6.41 12.68 2.44
CA ARG A 12 -7.75 13.06 2.95
C ARG A 12 -8.90 12.50 2.11
N LYS A 13 -8.70 12.37 0.80
CA LYS A 13 -9.76 11.94 -0.12
C LYS A 13 -9.89 10.43 -0.22
N TYR A 14 -8.79 9.69 -0.11
CA TYR A 14 -8.75 8.26 -0.42
C TYR A 14 -8.25 7.35 0.71
N ILE A 15 -7.52 7.88 1.70
CA ILE A 15 -6.91 7.09 2.78
C ILE A 15 -7.58 7.35 4.13
N LYS A 16 -7.72 8.61 4.55
CA LYS A 16 -8.33 8.97 5.84
C LYS A 16 -9.47 9.95 5.64
N ARG A 17 -10.70 9.49 5.87
CA ARG A 17 -11.92 10.28 5.68
C ARG A 17 -12.76 10.27 6.95
N ASN A 18 -13.21 11.44 7.39
CA ASN A 18 -14.04 11.62 8.58
C ASN A 18 -13.43 10.95 9.85
N GLY A 19 -12.11 10.94 9.97
CA GLY A 19 -11.40 10.30 11.08
C GLY A 19 -11.11 8.81 10.90
N ASN A 20 -11.75 8.14 9.94
CA ASN A 20 -11.55 6.71 9.67
C ASN A 20 -10.45 6.49 8.63
N VAL A 21 -9.68 5.41 8.81
CA VAL A 21 -8.83 4.87 7.74
C VAL A 21 -9.68 4.00 6.83
N GLU A 22 -9.70 4.36 5.55
CA GLU A 22 -10.51 3.79 4.48
C GLU A 22 -9.67 3.32 3.29
N GLY A 23 -8.36 3.58 3.30
CA GLY A 23 -7.48 3.19 2.21
C GLY A 23 -6.01 3.13 2.60
N VAL A 24 -5.18 2.69 1.65
CA VAL A 24 -3.72 2.62 1.78
C VAL A 24 -3.07 2.89 0.43
N TYR A 25 -1.81 3.32 0.45
CA TYR A 25 -0.96 3.25 -0.73
C TYR A 25 -0.64 1.80 -1.09
N ALA A 26 -0.50 1.52 -2.39
CA ALA A 26 -0.34 0.18 -2.93
C ALA A 26 0.85 0.09 -3.88
N TYR A 27 1.30 -1.13 -4.17
CA TYR A 27 2.45 -1.40 -5.06
C TYR A 27 3.69 -0.56 -4.67
N GLU A 28 4.38 0.02 -5.65
CA GLU A 28 5.55 0.89 -5.44
C GLU A 28 5.24 2.12 -4.57
N SER A 29 4.01 2.65 -4.60
CA SER A 29 3.61 3.74 -3.70
C SER A 29 3.63 3.31 -2.24
N ALA A 30 3.34 2.04 -1.94
CA ALA A 30 3.50 1.54 -0.57
C ALA A 30 4.96 1.60 -0.12
N ALA A 31 5.91 1.27 -1.00
CA ALA A 31 7.34 1.34 -0.70
C ALA A 31 7.81 2.78 -0.50
N TYR A 32 7.36 3.72 -1.34
CA TYR A 32 7.67 5.15 -1.20
C TYR A 32 7.17 5.71 0.13
N HIS A 33 5.88 5.52 0.45
CA HIS A 33 5.29 6.03 1.69
C HIS A 33 5.74 5.26 2.95
N ALA A 34 6.33 4.07 2.79
CA ALA A 34 6.99 3.34 3.86
C ALA A 34 8.46 3.76 4.07
N GLY A 35 9.02 4.63 3.21
CA GLY A 35 10.42 5.07 3.30
C GLY A 35 11.45 4.07 2.75
N ILE A 36 11.01 3.04 2.00
CA ILE A 36 11.90 2.02 1.41
C ILE A 36 12.59 2.53 0.13
N ILE A 37 11.94 3.47 -0.56
CA ILE A 37 12.48 4.19 -1.70
C ILE A 37 12.28 5.69 -1.52
N GLU A 38 13.24 6.47 -2.02
CA GLU A 38 13.19 7.94 -1.98
C GLU A 38 12.58 8.53 -3.24
N GLU A 39 12.72 7.83 -4.37
CA GLU A 39 12.19 8.29 -5.65
C GLU A 39 10.67 8.15 -5.67
N GLN A 40 10.00 9.28 -5.90
CA GLN A 40 8.55 9.34 -5.99
C GLN A 40 8.08 8.67 -7.30
N PRO A 41 7.11 7.74 -7.25
CA PRO A 41 6.59 7.10 -8.45
C PRO A 41 5.89 8.10 -9.39
N GLU A 42 6.07 7.93 -10.71
CA GLU A 42 5.38 8.74 -11.73
C GLU A 42 3.85 8.65 -11.61
N MET A 43 3.36 7.49 -11.20
CA MET A 43 1.95 7.23 -10.93
C MET A 43 1.81 6.55 -9.57
N GLU A 44 1.02 7.15 -8.70
CA GLU A 44 0.72 6.56 -7.42
C GLU A 44 -0.49 5.64 -7.44
N TYR A 45 -0.49 4.63 -6.58
CA TYR A 45 -1.55 3.65 -6.48
C TYR A 45 -2.17 3.68 -5.09
N ILE A 46 -3.50 3.73 -5.04
CA ILE A 46 -4.27 3.71 -3.79
C ILE A 46 -5.34 2.63 -3.86
N PHE A 47 -5.38 1.79 -2.82
CA PHE A 47 -6.49 0.88 -2.55
C PHE A 47 -7.40 1.49 -1.49
N THR A 48 -8.70 1.56 -1.76
CA THR A 48 -9.65 2.23 -0.86
C THR A 48 -11.01 1.55 -0.84
N ASN A 49 -11.72 1.65 0.28
CA ASN A 49 -13.11 1.23 0.47
C ASN A 49 -14.09 2.15 -0.28
N MET A 50 -13.66 3.36 -0.65
CA MET A 50 -14.52 4.39 -1.24
C MET A 50 -14.81 4.18 -2.72
N VAL A 51 -14.11 3.25 -3.37
CA VAL A 51 -14.35 2.88 -4.76
C VAL A 51 -14.94 1.48 -4.79
N GLN A 52 -16.06 1.33 -5.50
CA GLN A 52 -16.77 0.06 -5.62
C GLN A 52 -16.36 -0.74 -6.87
N SER A 53 -15.75 -0.08 -7.84
CA SER A 53 -15.28 -0.72 -9.06
C SER A 53 -14.04 -1.57 -8.80
N GLU A 54 -14.03 -2.79 -9.35
CA GLU A 54 -12.83 -3.62 -9.43
C GLU A 54 -11.81 -3.03 -10.42
N ASP A 55 -12.28 -2.25 -11.40
CA ASP A 55 -11.41 -1.50 -12.30
C ASP A 55 -10.84 -0.27 -11.60
N SER A 56 -9.58 0.03 -11.90
CA SER A 56 -8.94 1.23 -11.38
C SER A 56 -9.42 2.48 -12.09
N VAL A 57 -9.59 3.58 -11.35
CA VAL A 57 -9.87 4.91 -11.88
C VAL A 57 -8.61 5.75 -11.83
N LYS A 58 -8.22 6.36 -12.95
CA LYS A 58 -7.13 7.35 -12.98
C LYS A 58 -7.70 8.71 -12.55
N VAL A 59 -7.08 9.34 -11.57
CA VAL A 59 -7.44 10.68 -11.09
C VAL A 59 -6.20 11.56 -11.09
N LYS A 60 -6.38 12.84 -11.43
CA LYS A 60 -5.32 13.85 -11.33
C LYS A 60 -5.56 14.68 -10.08
N ILE A 61 -4.53 14.84 -9.25
CA ILE A 61 -4.56 15.66 -8.04
C ILE A 61 -3.38 16.61 -8.15
N ALA A 62 -3.66 17.90 -8.28
CA ALA A 62 -2.68 18.91 -8.66
C ALA A 62 -1.88 18.49 -9.91
N ASP A 63 -0.56 18.39 -9.80
CA ASP A 63 0.37 17.98 -10.84
C ASP A 63 0.58 16.45 -10.92
N ARG A 64 0.05 15.68 -9.96
CA ARG A 64 0.31 14.24 -9.83
C ARG A 64 -0.84 13.36 -10.32
N SER A 65 -0.48 12.16 -10.79
CA SER A 65 -1.42 11.15 -11.26
C SER A 65 -1.55 10.01 -10.26
N PHE A 66 -2.79 9.67 -9.93
CA PHE A 66 -3.11 8.56 -9.03
C PHE A 66 -3.99 7.56 -9.76
N ARG A 67 -3.82 6.29 -9.44
CA ARG A 67 -4.68 5.19 -9.83
C ARG A 67 -5.33 4.62 -8.58
N VAL A 68 -6.62 4.87 -8.45
CA VAL A 68 -7.41 4.49 -7.28
C VAL A 68 -8.24 3.27 -7.62
N ARG A 69 -8.19 2.25 -6.77
CA ARG A 69 -8.92 0.98 -6.94
C ARG A 69 -9.58 0.57 -5.63
N LYS A 70 -10.63 -0.24 -5.72
CA LYS A 70 -11.18 -0.95 -4.57
C LYS A 70 -10.12 -1.79 -3.86
N ALA A 71 -10.14 -1.77 -2.53
CA ALA A 71 -9.27 -2.61 -1.71
C ALA A 71 -9.62 -4.11 -1.82
N LYS A 72 -8.61 -4.99 -1.68
CA LYS A 72 -8.78 -6.46 -1.80
C LYS A 72 -9.68 -7.05 -0.71
N PHE A 73 -9.68 -6.43 0.45
CA PHE A 73 -10.61 -6.61 1.56
C PHE A 73 -10.79 -5.25 2.25
N PRO A 74 -11.82 -5.04 3.08
CA PRO A 74 -12.07 -3.74 3.70
C PRO A 74 -10.87 -3.26 4.52
N VAL A 75 -10.40 -2.04 4.24
CA VAL A 75 -9.36 -1.36 5.02
C VAL A 75 -9.98 -0.79 6.28
N THR A 76 -9.31 -0.98 7.41
CA THR A 76 -9.69 -0.43 8.71
C THR A 76 -8.46 0.11 9.42
N GLN A 77 -8.68 0.89 10.48
CA GLN A 77 -7.61 1.36 11.35
C GLN A 77 -6.75 0.21 11.93
N GLU A 78 -7.36 -0.96 12.15
CA GLU A 78 -6.70 -2.13 12.75
C GLU A 78 -5.90 -2.95 11.73
N ASN A 79 -6.29 -2.94 10.45
CA ASN A 79 -5.68 -3.80 9.43
C ASN A 79 -4.90 -3.04 8.34
N GLN A 80 -4.85 -1.71 8.36
CA GLN A 80 -4.15 -0.93 7.33
C GLN A 80 -2.70 -1.36 7.13
N ASN A 81 -1.95 -1.62 8.21
CA ASN A 81 -0.55 -2.06 8.11
C ASN A 81 -0.43 -3.44 7.48
N MET A 82 -1.46 -4.30 7.61
CA MET A 82 -1.48 -5.59 6.94
C MET A 82 -1.68 -5.44 5.44
N HIS A 83 -2.49 -4.48 4.98
CA HIS A 83 -2.55 -4.15 3.56
C HIS A 83 -1.21 -3.63 3.05
N THR A 84 -0.59 -2.70 3.78
CA THR A 84 0.73 -2.17 3.42
C THR A 84 1.75 -3.29 3.33
N ALA A 85 1.82 -4.17 4.34
CA ALA A 85 2.69 -5.34 4.35
C ALA A 85 2.51 -6.22 3.11
N LEU A 86 1.27 -6.58 2.75
CA LEU A 86 1.01 -7.41 1.56
C LEU A 86 1.45 -6.73 0.27
N ASN A 87 1.36 -5.39 0.17
CA ASN A 87 1.89 -4.65 -0.97
C ASN A 87 3.42 -4.60 -0.98
N LEU A 88 4.06 -4.45 0.17
CA LEU A 88 5.52 -4.47 0.29
C LEU A 88 6.12 -5.83 -0.03
N LEU A 89 5.44 -6.93 0.32
CA LEU A 89 5.87 -8.28 -0.04
C LEU A 89 5.83 -8.50 -1.57
N MET A 90 4.77 -8.02 -2.21
CA MET A 90 4.69 -8.04 -3.68
C MET A 90 5.81 -7.19 -4.30
N TYR A 91 6.08 -6.01 -3.74
CA TYR A 91 7.18 -5.15 -4.17
C TYR A 91 8.55 -5.83 -4.01
N ALA A 92 8.84 -6.45 -2.86
CA ALA A 92 10.08 -7.18 -2.61
C ALA A 92 10.26 -8.40 -3.54
N ALA A 93 9.17 -9.07 -3.92
CA ALA A 93 9.21 -10.20 -4.84
C ALA A 93 9.66 -9.81 -6.26
N GLU A 94 9.41 -8.55 -6.64
CA GLU A 94 9.80 -7.90 -7.90
C GLU A 94 11.15 -7.16 -7.77
N ASN A 95 11.52 -6.74 -6.56
CA ASN A 95 12.73 -5.98 -6.23
C ASN A 95 13.52 -6.68 -5.09
N PRO A 96 14.22 -7.80 -5.37
CA PRO A 96 14.89 -8.61 -4.36
C PRO A 96 15.93 -7.85 -3.53
N GLU A 97 16.55 -6.81 -4.09
CA GLU A 97 17.50 -5.92 -3.42
C GLU A 97 16.87 -5.07 -2.31
N LYS A 98 15.53 -5.04 -2.22
CA LYS A 98 14.78 -4.31 -1.20
C LYS A 98 14.24 -5.20 -0.08
N VAL A 99 14.55 -6.50 -0.10
CA VAL A 99 14.04 -7.47 0.89
C VAL A 99 14.41 -7.09 2.32
N GLU A 100 15.66 -6.66 2.58
CA GLU A 100 16.13 -6.29 3.91
C GLU A 100 15.34 -5.10 4.47
N ALA A 101 15.22 -4.01 3.70
CA ALA A 101 14.43 -2.84 4.09
C ALA A 101 12.94 -3.16 4.31
N VAL A 102 12.37 -4.06 3.48
CA VAL A 102 11.01 -4.54 3.68
C VAL A 102 10.89 -5.37 4.97
N GLN A 103 11.87 -6.22 5.27
CA GLN A 103 11.91 -7.01 6.50
C GLN A 103 11.97 -6.11 7.73
N GLU A 104 12.84 -5.10 7.74
CA GLU A 104 12.92 -4.11 8.82
C GLU A 104 11.56 -3.44 9.05
N TRP A 105 10.91 -2.98 7.98
CA TRP A 105 9.57 -2.40 8.07
C TRP A 105 8.55 -3.37 8.69
N MET A 106 8.61 -4.66 8.33
CA MET A 106 7.71 -5.68 8.90
C MET A 106 7.91 -5.84 10.41
N GLU A 107 9.16 -5.89 10.84
CA GLU A 107 9.53 -6.04 12.26
C GLU A 107 9.06 -4.83 13.07
N GLU A 108 9.34 -3.61 12.61
CA GLU A 108 8.90 -2.37 13.24
C GLU A 108 7.38 -2.26 13.36
N ASN A 109 6.65 -2.83 12.40
CA ASN A 109 5.19 -2.81 12.37
C ASN A 109 4.55 -4.06 12.98
N GLY A 110 5.33 -4.95 13.61
CA GLY A 110 4.82 -6.14 14.29
C GLY A 110 4.11 -7.13 13.35
N MET A 111 4.54 -7.17 12.09
CA MET A 111 4.01 -8.09 11.08
C MET A 111 4.67 -9.46 11.21
N THR A 112 3.87 -10.52 11.12
CA THR A 112 4.37 -11.90 11.21
C THR A 112 3.93 -12.72 10.01
N LYS A 113 4.77 -13.69 9.62
CA LYS A 113 4.47 -14.67 8.57
C LYS A 113 3.08 -15.27 8.75
N GLN A 114 2.73 -15.73 9.96
CA GLN A 114 1.44 -16.37 10.23
C GLN A 114 0.26 -15.42 9.99
N ARG A 115 0.35 -14.15 10.42
CA ARG A 115 -0.73 -13.18 10.20
C ARG A 115 -0.92 -12.86 8.73
N LEU A 116 0.17 -12.70 7.97
CA LEU A 116 0.13 -12.36 6.55
C LEU A 116 -0.39 -13.52 5.68
N TRP A 117 -0.06 -14.77 6.03
CA TRP A 117 -0.56 -15.96 5.32
C TRP A 117 -2.10 -16.08 5.34
N LEU A 118 -2.77 -15.51 6.34
CA LEU A 118 -4.24 -15.51 6.39
C LEU A 118 -4.87 -14.72 5.24
N PHE A 119 -4.14 -13.74 4.68
CA PHE A 119 -4.67 -12.77 3.71
C PHE A 119 -3.97 -12.84 2.36
N VAL A 120 -2.84 -13.54 2.23
CA VAL A 120 -2.03 -13.60 1.01
C VAL A 120 -2.83 -14.07 -0.22
N LYS A 121 -3.84 -14.92 -0.04
CA LYS A 121 -4.70 -15.43 -1.12
C LYS A 121 -5.56 -14.35 -1.80
N ALA A 122 -5.75 -13.20 -1.15
CA ALA A 122 -6.45 -12.05 -1.73
C ALA A 122 -5.55 -11.22 -2.68
N TYR A 123 -4.26 -11.50 -2.71
CA TYR A 123 -3.25 -10.81 -3.50
C TYR A 123 -2.65 -11.73 -4.59
N PRO A 124 -1.94 -11.17 -5.60
CA PRO A 124 -1.27 -11.97 -6.62
C PRO A 124 -0.27 -12.97 -6.05
N LEU A 125 0.01 -14.05 -6.80
CA LEU A 125 0.92 -15.12 -6.40
C LEU A 125 2.32 -14.64 -6.01
N SER A 126 2.81 -13.52 -6.59
CA SER A 126 4.08 -12.89 -6.23
C SER A 126 4.16 -12.51 -4.75
N THR A 127 3.02 -12.21 -4.11
CA THR A 127 2.97 -11.87 -2.68
C THR A 127 3.40 -13.04 -1.81
N ALA A 128 3.02 -14.28 -2.17
CA ALA A 128 3.45 -15.47 -1.44
C ALA A 128 4.95 -15.72 -1.59
N LYS A 129 5.51 -15.45 -2.79
CA LYS A 129 6.97 -15.45 -3.00
C LYS A 129 7.65 -14.42 -2.10
N GLY A 130 7.08 -13.21 -1.99
CA GLY A 130 7.57 -12.17 -1.10
C GLY A 130 7.62 -12.61 0.37
N ILE A 131 6.60 -13.35 0.85
CA ILE A 131 6.61 -13.90 2.21
C ILE A 131 7.80 -14.83 2.44
N GLU A 132 8.09 -15.72 1.49
CA GLU A 132 9.24 -16.63 1.63
C GLU A 132 10.58 -15.89 1.49
N MET A 133 10.65 -14.76 0.79
CA MET A 133 11.88 -13.96 0.71
C MET A 133 12.15 -13.17 1.99
N VAL A 134 11.11 -12.65 2.65
CA VAL A 134 11.22 -11.77 3.82
C VAL A 134 11.25 -12.54 5.15
N PHE A 135 10.63 -13.72 5.21
CA PHE A 135 10.50 -14.52 6.43
C PHE A 135 11.03 -15.95 6.30
N GLY A 136 11.72 -16.27 5.20
CA GLY A 136 12.25 -17.60 4.91
C GLY A 136 13.66 -17.84 5.44
#